data_AF-A0A0F4Z5K3-F1
#
_entry.id   AF-A0A0F4Z5K3-F1
#
_cell.length_a   1.000
_cell.length_b   1.000
_cell.length_c   1.000
_cell.angle_alpha   90.00
_cell.angle_beta   90.00
_cell.angle_gamma   90.00
#
_symmetry.space_group_name_H-M   'P 1'
#
loop_
_entity.id
_entity.type
_entity.pdbx_description
1 polymer ?
#
loop_
_entity_poly.entity_id
_entity_poly.type
_entity_poly.pdbx_seq_one_letter_code
_entity_poly.pdbx_strand_id
1 'polypeptide(L)'
;MVIRDDDTANPQRVMGSSEIMRQQREQGGLSEEHSEAEWTLEPTQGHVFDATSPREKVTLQAGHRFFHTKIDTLVQRSRYFQDLFYGELPVEKQQDGSIFLDVDPNVFEHLLRYMRHGLFPLAFSQKDGHDYKLYADILKEALKFQLPLLCDWLKGEYYHKCVSWRVSSKVQNMEDGIFAADNSYSTIQFLPFKELERKIYICPREIPSHRDRPERCGRACFRALGNNEPAYEKEKVTTACLLVEKKYEINREWMMDSSSYLVLRNNKEKHGEISNEKD
;
A
#
# COMPACT_ATOMS: atom_id res chain seq x y z
N MET A 1 24.08 -40.07 20.75
CA MET A 1 25.12 -40.75 19.94
C MET A 1 24.87 -40.35 18.49
N VAL A 2 25.82 -39.55 17.97
CA VAL A 2 26.07 -39.15 16.58
C VAL A 2 24.97 -38.36 15.83
N ILE A 3 25.20 -37.04 15.84
CA ILE A 3 24.84 -36.05 14.82
C ILE A 3 25.64 -36.34 13.53
N ARG A 4 25.05 -36.16 12.34
CA ARG A 4 25.80 -35.83 11.12
C ARG A 4 25.03 -34.82 10.27
N ASP A 5 25.58 -33.61 10.28
CA ASP A 5 25.48 -32.57 9.27
C ASP A 5 26.12 -33.04 7.95
N ASP A 6 25.69 -32.48 6.82
CA ASP A 6 26.49 -32.46 5.59
C ASP A 6 26.37 -31.09 4.93
N ASP A 7 27.26 -30.20 5.37
CA ASP A 7 27.72 -29.02 4.65
C ASP A 7 28.71 -29.47 3.56
N THR A 8 28.51 -29.06 2.31
CA THR A 8 29.65 -28.82 1.41
C THR A 8 29.44 -27.54 0.61
N ALA A 9 30.22 -26.53 1.01
CA ALA A 9 30.47 -25.32 0.26
C ALA A 9 31.73 -25.44 -0.62
N ASN A 10 31.89 -24.44 -1.50
CA ASN A 10 33.14 -23.85 -2.03
C ASN A 10 33.64 -24.37 -3.41
N PRO A 11 34.42 -23.60 -4.22
CA PRO A 11 34.78 -22.17 -4.16
C PRO A 11 34.63 -21.35 -5.46
N GLN A 12 34.67 -20.03 -5.28
CA GLN A 12 35.01 -19.02 -6.29
C GLN A 12 36.39 -19.26 -6.92
N ARG A 13 36.54 -18.94 -8.22
CA ARG A 13 37.84 -18.60 -8.81
C ARG A 13 37.74 -17.34 -9.65
N VAL A 14 38.52 -16.35 -9.21
CA VAL A 14 38.75 -15.03 -9.77
C VAL A 14 39.72 -15.14 -10.96
N MET A 15 39.36 -14.55 -12.09
CA MET A 15 40.20 -14.13 -13.24
C MET A 15 39.48 -12.89 -13.79
N GLY A 16 40.03 -11.69 -13.96
CA GLY A 16 41.39 -11.30 -14.31
C GLY A 16 41.28 -10.37 -15.53
N SER A 17 40.83 -9.12 -15.30
CA SER A 17 40.67 -8.08 -16.33
C SER A 17 42.04 -7.57 -16.81
N SER A 18 42.69 -8.26 -17.74
CA SER A 18 43.89 -7.74 -18.43
C SER A 18 44.23 -8.42 -19.77
N GLU A 19 43.38 -9.27 -20.34
CA GLU A 19 43.80 -10.18 -21.43
C GLU A 19 42.84 -10.26 -22.63
N ILE A 20 42.14 -9.16 -22.96
CA ILE A 20 41.28 -9.08 -24.18
C ILE A 20 41.40 -7.70 -24.87
N MET A 21 42.60 -7.11 -24.93
CA MET A 21 42.87 -5.93 -25.78
C MET A 21 44.30 -5.94 -26.32
N ARG A 22 44.65 -7.02 -27.03
CA ARG A 22 45.93 -7.10 -27.74
C ARG A 22 45.86 -8.00 -28.96
N GLN A 23 44.85 -7.82 -29.80
CA GLN A 23 44.79 -8.41 -31.15
C GLN A 23 43.72 -7.70 -31.97
N GLN A 24 44.10 -6.55 -32.54
CA GLN A 24 43.56 -5.97 -33.79
C GLN A 24 44.30 -4.64 -34.05
N ARG A 25 45.60 -4.78 -34.29
CA ARG A 25 46.42 -3.80 -34.99
C ARG A 25 46.94 -4.56 -36.21
N GLU A 26 46.97 -3.92 -37.37
CA GLU A 26 47.54 -4.39 -38.64
C GLU A 26 46.59 -5.20 -39.54
N GLN A 27 45.75 -4.49 -40.31
CA GLN A 27 45.60 -4.53 -41.79
C GLN A 27 44.88 -3.20 -42.13
N GLY A 28 45.18 -2.36 -43.11
CA GLY A 28 46.02 -2.35 -44.30
C GLY A 28 45.44 -1.17 -45.12
N GLY A 29 46.25 -0.19 -45.51
CA GLY A 29 45.77 1.03 -46.18
C GLY A 29 45.52 0.85 -47.68
N LEU A 30 44.79 1.81 -48.28
CA LEU A 30 45.06 2.40 -49.60
C LEU A 30 44.02 3.49 -49.99
N SER A 31 44.58 4.62 -50.44
CA SER A 31 44.12 5.66 -51.40
C SER A 31 42.81 6.45 -51.21
N GLU A 32 43.03 7.77 -51.02
CA GLU A 32 42.38 8.99 -51.57
C GLU A 32 41.16 8.83 -52.49
N GLU A 33 40.10 9.61 -52.23
CA GLU A 33 39.69 10.77 -53.05
C GLU A 33 38.34 11.39 -52.61
N HIS A 34 38.27 12.74 -52.68
CA HIS A 34 37.09 13.62 -52.77
C HIS A 34 36.04 13.68 -51.63
N SER A 35 36.06 14.77 -50.85
CA SER A 35 35.20 15.95 -51.12
C SER A 35 35.21 16.92 -49.94
N GLU A 36 35.46 18.19 -50.26
CA GLU A 36 35.26 19.33 -49.38
C GLU A 36 33.77 19.41 -49.02
N ALA A 37 33.44 19.25 -47.74
CA ALA A 37 32.17 19.68 -47.18
C ALA A 37 32.50 20.55 -45.97
N GLU A 38 32.55 21.84 -46.27
CA GLU A 38 32.46 22.99 -45.39
C GLU A 38 31.38 22.77 -44.32
N TRP A 39 31.79 22.39 -43.10
CA TRP A 39 30.89 22.34 -41.94
C TRP A 39 30.62 23.77 -41.47
N THR A 40 29.66 24.44 -42.08
CA THR A 40 29.03 25.62 -41.50
C THR A 40 28.21 25.16 -40.29
N LEU A 41 28.79 25.36 -39.09
CA LEU A 41 28.05 25.31 -37.84
C LEU A 41 27.06 26.48 -37.85
N GLU A 42 25.85 26.25 -38.35
CA GLU A 42 24.75 27.16 -38.06
C GLU A 42 24.48 27.14 -36.55
N PRO A 43 24.39 28.30 -35.88
CA PRO A 43 24.06 28.33 -34.47
C PRO A 43 22.64 27.79 -34.33
N THR A 44 22.51 26.63 -33.67
CA THR A 44 21.22 26.08 -33.25
C THR A 44 20.51 27.15 -32.46
N GLN A 45 19.46 27.71 -33.06
CA GLN A 45 18.57 28.64 -32.41
C GLN A 45 17.98 27.92 -31.19
N GLY A 46 18.48 28.28 -30.01
CA GLY A 46 17.80 27.99 -28.76
C GLY A 46 16.40 28.56 -28.89
N HIS A 47 15.41 27.67 -28.94
CA HIS A 47 14.01 28.04 -28.98
C HIS A 47 13.65 28.55 -27.59
N VAL A 48 13.94 29.83 -27.34
CA VAL A 48 13.59 30.54 -26.12
C VAL A 48 12.08 30.47 -25.95
N PHE A 49 11.65 30.11 -24.74
CA PHE A 49 10.25 30.02 -24.32
C PHE A 49 9.46 31.25 -24.79
N ASP A 50 8.41 31.03 -25.57
CA ASP A 50 7.28 31.97 -25.60
C ASP A 50 6.44 31.65 -24.37
N ALA A 51 6.24 32.65 -23.51
CA ALA A 51 5.59 32.49 -22.20
C ALA A 51 4.17 31.95 -22.40
N THR A 52 4.03 30.64 -22.23
CA THR A 52 2.86 29.88 -22.68
C THR A 52 1.74 30.03 -21.66
N SER A 53 0.54 30.35 -22.16
CA SER A 53 -0.61 30.80 -21.37
C SER A 53 -0.92 29.84 -20.21
N PRO A 54 -1.29 30.29 -18.99
CA PRO A 54 -1.59 29.41 -17.87
C PRO A 54 -2.65 28.33 -18.17
N ARG A 55 -3.56 28.62 -19.11
CA ARG A 55 -4.64 27.70 -19.51
C ARG A 55 -4.24 26.68 -20.57
N GLU A 56 -3.00 26.73 -21.04
CA GLU A 56 -2.48 25.87 -22.06
C GLU A 56 -2.41 24.41 -21.60
N LYS A 57 -2.71 23.51 -22.53
CA LYS A 57 -2.61 22.08 -22.31
C LYS A 57 -1.16 21.65 -22.57
N VAL A 58 -0.64 20.84 -21.67
CA VAL A 58 0.69 20.23 -21.79
C VAL A 58 0.57 18.71 -21.78
N THR A 59 1.44 18.08 -22.55
CA THR A 59 1.62 16.63 -22.60
C THR A 59 2.89 16.27 -21.85
N LEU A 60 2.76 15.42 -20.83
CA LEU A 60 3.86 14.92 -20.02
C LEU A 60 4.01 13.42 -20.29
N GLN A 61 5.23 12.97 -20.61
CA GLN A 61 5.54 11.55 -20.69
C GLN A 61 6.24 11.13 -19.39
N ALA A 62 5.54 10.42 -18.52
CA ALA A 62 6.13 9.82 -17.32
C ALA A 62 6.47 8.35 -17.61
N GLY A 63 7.77 8.07 -17.76
CA GLY A 63 8.25 6.76 -18.22
C GLY A 63 7.66 6.38 -19.58
N HIS A 64 6.82 5.34 -19.61
CA HIS A 64 6.16 4.86 -20.83
C HIS A 64 4.73 5.40 -21.03
N ARG A 65 4.19 6.21 -20.11
CA ARG A 65 2.79 6.67 -20.16
C ARG A 65 2.69 8.17 -20.37
N PHE A 66 1.75 8.57 -21.22
CA PHE A 66 1.45 9.97 -21.51
C PHE A 66 0.31 10.48 -20.63
N PHE A 67 0.47 11.70 -20.13
CA PHE A 67 -0.51 12.42 -19.32
C PHE A 67 -0.78 13.77 -19.93
N HIS A 68 -2.05 14.16 -19.93
CA HIS A 68 -2.50 15.43 -20.46
C HIS A 68 -3.08 16.26 -19.33
N THR A 69 -2.62 17.50 -19.18
CA THR A 69 -3.08 18.41 -18.12
C THR A 69 -2.89 19.85 -18.55
N LYS A 70 -3.23 20.80 -17.68
CA LYS A 70 -2.93 22.23 -17.88
C LYS A 70 -1.70 22.64 -17.10
N ILE A 71 -0.98 23.65 -17.59
CA ILE A 71 0.16 24.24 -16.87
C ILE A 71 -0.29 24.73 -15.48
N ASP A 72 -1.41 25.45 -15.40
CA ASP A 72 -1.98 25.97 -14.15
C ASP A 72 -2.17 24.88 -13.07
N THR A 73 -2.60 23.68 -13.48
CA THR A 73 -2.76 22.54 -12.56
C THR A 73 -1.44 22.11 -11.92
N LEU A 74 -0.35 22.11 -12.69
CA LEU A 74 0.96 21.64 -12.24
C LEU A 74 1.61 22.68 -11.32
N VAL A 75 1.62 23.93 -11.75
CA VAL A 75 2.28 25.04 -11.06
C VAL A 75 1.57 25.43 -9.76
N GLN A 76 0.29 25.13 -9.58
CA GLN A 76 -0.45 25.52 -8.37
C GLN A 76 0.15 24.93 -7.08
N ARG A 77 0.72 23.71 -7.15
CA ARG A 77 1.17 22.96 -5.97
C ARG A 77 2.63 22.49 -6.04
N SER A 78 3.24 22.51 -7.22
CA SER A 78 4.62 22.06 -7.44
C SER A 78 5.52 23.24 -7.74
N ARG A 79 6.52 23.46 -6.89
CA ARG A 79 7.59 24.44 -7.17
C ARG A 79 8.45 24.01 -8.35
N TYR A 80 8.71 22.72 -8.49
CA TYR A 80 9.42 22.17 -9.64
C TYR A 80 8.75 22.58 -10.96
N PHE A 81 7.42 22.43 -11.08
CA PHE A 81 6.74 22.83 -12.30
C PHE A 81 6.63 24.36 -12.45
N GLN A 82 6.57 25.13 -11.36
CA GLN A 82 6.70 26.60 -11.45
C GLN A 82 8.03 26.99 -12.10
N ASP A 83 9.13 26.42 -11.62
CA ASP A 83 10.46 26.67 -12.17
C ASP A 83 10.60 26.14 -13.60
N LEU A 84 9.92 25.01 -13.92
CA LEU A 84 9.93 24.40 -15.25
C LEU A 84 9.23 25.24 -16.33
N PHE A 85 8.10 25.88 -15.98
CA PHE A 85 7.29 26.62 -16.97
C PHE A 85 7.50 28.14 -16.92
N TYR A 86 7.86 28.68 -15.75
CA TYR A 86 8.01 30.13 -15.54
C TYR A 86 9.42 30.53 -15.09
N GLY A 87 10.26 29.58 -14.71
CA GLY A 87 11.64 29.82 -14.32
C GLY A 87 12.62 29.62 -15.47
N GLU A 88 13.89 29.51 -15.10
CA GLU A 88 15.02 29.38 -16.04
C GLU A 88 15.44 27.91 -16.26
N LEU A 89 14.64 26.93 -15.81
CA LEU A 89 15.00 25.53 -16.02
C LEU A 89 14.98 25.19 -17.52
N PRO A 90 16.10 24.71 -18.09
CA PRO A 90 16.10 24.29 -19.49
C PRO A 90 15.23 23.05 -19.64
N VAL A 91 14.15 23.18 -20.40
CA VAL A 91 13.25 22.06 -20.71
C VAL A 91 13.49 21.61 -22.13
N GLU A 92 14.13 20.45 -22.28
CA GLU A 92 14.17 19.78 -23.56
C GLU A 92 12.80 19.15 -23.83
N LYS A 93 12.03 19.78 -24.72
CA LYS A 93 10.84 19.16 -25.29
C LYS A 93 11.26 18.09 -26.28
N GLN A 94 10.53 16.99 -26.29
CA GLN A 94 10.70 15.96 -27.30
C GLN A 94 10.25 16.48 -28.68
N GLN A 95 10.55 15.71 -29.73
CA GLN A 95 10.17 16.06 -31.10
C GLN A 95 8.65 16.24 -31.28
N ASP A 96 7.85 15.53 -30.47
CA ASP A 96 6.38 15.62 -30.47
C ASP A 96 5.83 16.77 -29.59
N GLY A 97 6.72 17.56 -28.98
CA GLY A 97 6.38 18.66 -28.08
C GLY A 97 6.05 18.24 -26.64
N SER A 98 6.13 16.94 -26.31
CA SER A 98 5.92 16.45 -24.95
C SER A 98 7.14 16.71 -24.05
N ILE A 99 6.90 16.76 -22.73
CA ILE A 99 7.96 16.88 -21.72
C ILE A 99 8.20 15.51 -21.09
N PHE A 100 9.43 15.01 -21.16
CA PHE A 100 9.80 13.74 -20.53
C PHE A 100 10.02 13.91 -19.02
N LEU A 101 9.44 13.01 -18.25
CA LEU A 101 9.59 12.89 -16.81
C LEU A 101 10.11 11.49 -16.48
N ASP A 102 11.30 11.42 -15.91
CA ASP A 102 11.89 10.18 -15.41
C ASP A 102 11.23 9.78 -14.07
N VAL A 103 10.03 9.21 -14.15
CA VAL A 103 9.24 8.79 -12.98
C VAL A 103 8.37 7.58 -13.34
N ASP A 104 8.12 6.71 -12.36
CA ASP A 104 7.15 5.63 -12.51
C ASP A 104 5.75 6.20 -12.81
N PRO A 105 5.07 5.74 -13.87
CA PRO A 105 3.79 6.30 -14.27
C PRO A 105 2.67 6.06 -13.25
N ASN A 106 2.71 4.97 -12.48
CA ASN A 106 1.67 4.69 -11.47
C ASN A 106 1.80 5.66 -10.30
N VAL A 107 3.03 5.90 -9.84
CA VAL A 107 3.32 6.91 -8.80
C VAL A 107 2.93 8.30 -9.29
N PHE A 108 3.29 8.65 -10.54
CA PHE A 108 2.97 9.95 -11.10
C PHE A 108 1.45 10.21 -11.20
N GLU A 109 0.64 9.17 -11.37
CA GLU A 109 -0.83 9.30 -11.35
C GLU A 109 -1.33 9.91 -10.04
N HIS A 110 -0.79 9.44 -8.92
CA HIS A 110 -1.15 9.94 -7.59
C HIS A 110 -0.70 11.38 -7.40
N LEU A 111 0.51 11.72 -7.86
CA LEU A 111 1.01 13.10 -7.82
C LEU A 111 0.14 14.04 -8.66
N LEU A 112 -0.22 13.63 -9.87
CA LEU A 112 -1.05 14.43 -10.76
C LEU A 112 -2.47 14.60 -10.22
N ARG A 113 -3.04 13.55 -9.61
CA ARG A 113 -4.35 13.64 -8.94
C ARG A 113 -4.31 14.61 -7.76
N TYR A 114 -3.25 14.58 -6.97
CA TYR A 114 -3.02 15.57 -5.92
C TYR A 114 -2.92 16.99 -6.49
N MET A 115 -2.13 17.20 -7.54
CA MET A 115 -1.99 18.52 -8.18
C MET A 115 -3.33 19.06 -8.71
N ARG A 116 -4.18 18.19 -9.27
CA ARG A 116 -5.51 18.54 -9.79
C ARG A 116 -6.54 18.91 -8.74
N HIS A 117 -6.59 18.18 -7.63
CA HIS A 117 -7.72 18.25 -6.70
C HIS A 117 -7.34 18.62 -5.27
N GLY A 118 -6.05 18.70 -4.95
CA GLY A 118 -5.59 18.83 -3.58
C GLY A 118 -5.88 17.58 -2.72
N LEU A 119 -6.11 16.43 -3.35
CA LEU A 119 -6.43 15.18 -2.66
C LEU A 119 -5.17 14.40 -2.34
N PHE A 120 -4.92 14.17 -1.05
CA PHE A 120 -3.85 13.28 -0.60
C PHE A 120 -4.16 11.82 -0.99
N PRO A 121 -3.15 11.05 -1.40
CA PRO A 121 -3.35 9.66 -1.82
C PRO A 121 -3.72 8.80 -0.60
N LEU A 122 -4.85 8.09 -0.68
CA LEU A 122 -5.24 7.08 0.31
C LEU A 122 -5.19 5.69 -0.33
N ALA A 123 -4.06 5.02 -0.16
CA ALA A 123 -3.87 3.63 -0.51
C ALA A 123 -4.20 2.75 0.70
N PHE A 124 -5.49 2.43 0.85
CA PHE A 124 -6.00 1.59 1.93
C PHE A 124 -6.99 0.56 1.38
N SER A 125 -6.84 -0.68 1.83
CA SER A 125 -7.82 -1.75 1.63
C SER A 125 -8.20 -2.37 2.98
N GLN A 126 -9.42 -2.87 3.12
CA GLN A 126 -9.83 -3.55 4.36
C GLN A 126 -9.02 -4.83 4.63
N LYS A 127 -8.56 -5.49 3.56
CA LYS A 127 -7.85 -6.77 3.64
C LYS A 127 -6.38 -6.59 4.00
N ASP A 128 -5.71 -5.67 3.31
CA ASP A 128 -4.26 -5.53 3.32
C ASP A 128 -3.82 -4.30 4.13
N GLY A 129 -4.78 -3.43 4.52
CA GLY A 129 -4.52 -2.21 5.25
C GLY A 129 -3.93 -1.12 4.37
N HIS A 130 -3.03 -0.33 4.95
CA HIS A 130 -2.33 0.76 4.28
C HIS A 130 -1.17 0.22 3.44
N ASP A 131 -1.05 0.69 2.19
CA ASP A 131 0.11 0.38 1.33
C ASP A 131 1.27 1.34 1.63
N TYR A 132 2.09 0.96 2.61
CA TYR A 132 3.27 1.74 3.03
C TYR A 132 4.34 1.86 1.94
N LYS A 133 4.45 0.86 1.07
CA LYS A 133 5.41 0.91 -0.03
C LYS A 133 5.02 2.00 -1.01
N LEU A 134 3.74 2.04 -1.41
CA LEU A 134 3.23 3.09 -2.28
C LEU A 134 3.38 4.48 -1.65
N TYR A 135 3.13 4.64 -0.35
CA TYR A 135 3.37 5.93 0.32
C TYR A 135 4.85 6.36 0.27
N ALA A 136 5.79 5.43 0.45
CA ALA A 136 7.22 5.71 0.36
C ALA A 136 7.63 6.10 -1.07
N ASP A 137 7.14 5.38 -2.08
CA ASP A 137 7.40 5.66 -3.50
C ASP A 137 6.84 7.04 -3.88
N ILE A 138 5.61 7.37 -3.45
CA ILE A 138 5.01 8.70 -3.65
C ILE A 138 5.83 9.77 -2.93
N LEU A 139 6.28 9.56 -1.69
CA LEU A 139 7.05 10.55 -0.94
C LEU A 139 8.37 10.88 -1.65
N LYS A 140 9.08 9.86 -2.16
CA LYS A 140 10.33 10.04 -2.91
C LYS A 140 10.12 10.95 -4.12
N GLU A 141 9.10 10.66 -4.93
CA GLU A 141 8.81 11.47 -6.12
C GLU A 141 8.22 12.84 -5.76
N ALA A 142 7.41 12.94 -4.71
CA ALA A 142 6.87 14.22 -4.24
C ALA A 142 7.98 15.19 -3.78
N LEU A 143 9.09 14.68 -3.24
CA LEU A 143 10.29 15.48 -2.94
C LEU A 143 10.94 16.00 -4.23
N LYS A 144 11.10 15.14 -5.25
CA LYS A 144 11.64 15.51 -6.57
C LYS A 144 10.81 16.59 -7.24
N PHE A 145 9.49 16.42 -7.27
CA PHE A 145 8.54 17.38 -7.82
C PHE A 145 8.23 18.56 -6.88
N GLN A 146 8.92 18.66 -5.74
CA GLN A 146 8.76 19.74 -4.76
C GLN A 146 7.29 20.05 -4.42
N LEU A 147 6.58 19.03 -3.91
CA LEU A 147 5.19 19.10 -3.46
C LEU A 147 5.14 19.18 -1.91
N PRO A 148 5.41 20.35 -1.29
CA PRO A 148 5.70 20.43 0.15
C PRO A 148 4.57 19.92 1.04
N LEU A 149 3.33 20.30 0.75
CA LEU A 149 2.18 19.87 1.56
C LEU A 149 1.96 18.34 1.49
N LEU A 150 2.18 17.74 0.32
CA LEU A 150 2.10 16.27 0.17
C LEU A 150 3.24 15.58 0.92
N CYS A 151 4.46 16.12 0.82
CA CYS A 151 5.62 15.59 1.55
C CYS A 151 5.39 15.62 3.07
N ASP A 152 4.96 16.77 3.59
CA ASP A 152 4.68 16.94 5.01
C ASP A 152 3.52 16.02 5.47
N TRP A 153 2.50 15.83 4.62
CA TRP A 153 1.40 14.92 4.91
C TRP A 153 1.84 13.45 4.99
N LEU A 154 2.69 13.02 4.05
CA LEU A 154 3.23 11.66 4.02
C LEU A 154 4.21 11.42 5.18
N LYS A 155 5.13 12.35 5.43
CA LYS A 155 6.10 12.28 6.55
C LYS A 155 5.42 12.27 7.92
N GLY A 156 4.32 12.99 8.06
CA GLY A 156 3.52 13.01 9.29
C GLY A 156 2.56 11.85 9.44
N GLU A 157 2.57 10.89 8.51
CA GLU A 157 1.74 9.68 8.49
C GLU A 157 0.23 9.95 8.66
N TYR A 158 -0.24 11.09 8.14
CA TYR A 158 -1.63 11.51 8.34
C TYR A 158 -2.63 10.62 7.57
N TYR A 159 -2.17 9.73 6.69
CA TYR A 159 -2.98 8.65 6.12
C TYR A 159 -3.63 7.78 7.20
N HIS A 160 -3.01 7.60 8.36
CA HIS A 160 -3.62 6.87 9.49
C HIS A 160 -4.86 7.57 10.06
N LYS A 161 -4.97 8.89 9.91
CA LYS A 161 -6.13 9.64 10.37
C LYS A 161 -7.28 9.66 9.37
N CYS A 162 -7.00 9.28 8.12
CA CYS A 162 -8.01 9.12 7.09
C CYS A 162 -8.89 7.88 7.32
N VAL A 163 -8.46 6.93 8.16
CA VAL A 163 -9.19 5.70 8.43
C VAL A 163 -9.30 5.48 9.93
N SER A 164 -10.53 5.43 10.44
CA SER A 164 -10.79 5.09 11.85
C SER A 164 -11.59 3.81 11.96
N TRP A 165 -11.28 2.99 12.96
CA TRP A 165 -12.01 1.76 13.25
C TRP A 165 -13.00 1.97 14.39
N ARG A 166 -14.24 1.51 14.20
CA ARG A 166 -15.21 1.27 15.25
C ARG A 166 -15.31 -0.23 15.49
N VAL A 167 -15.05 -0.63 16.72
CA VAL A 167 -15.20 -2.01 17.17
C VAL A 167 -16.35 -2.04 18.17
N SER A 168 -17.40 -2.77 17.85
CA SER A 168 -18.48 -3.07 18.79
C SER A 168 -18.43 -4.54 19.15
N SER A 169 -18.79 -4.87 20.39
CA SER A 169 -18.89 -6.25 20.83
C SER A 169 -20.20 -6.48 21.57
N LYS A 170 -20.80 -7.64 21.34
CA LYS A 170 -22.04 -8.07 21.98
C LYS A 170 -21.96 -9.54 22.33
N VAL A 171 -22.39 -9.91 23.53
CA VAL A 171 -22.57 -11.32 23.88
C VAL A 171 -23.88 -11.81 23.27
N GLN A 172 -23.81 -12.92 22.55
CA GLN A 172 -24.95 -13.56 21.91
C GLN A 172 -25.03 -15.02 22.36
N ASN A 173 -26.19 -15.44 22.85
CA ASN A 173 -26.41 -16.86 23.13
C ASN A 173 -26.64 -17.62 21.83
N MET A 174 -26.15 -18.85 21.76
CA MET A 174 -26.30 -19.72 20.59
C MET A 174 -27.76 -20.13 20.35
N GLU A 175 -28.62 -20.01 21.37
CA GLU A 175 -30.05 -20.33 21.29
C GLU A 175 -30.87 -19.22 20.60
N ASP A 176 -30.33 -17.99 20.53
CA ASP A 176 -31.04 -16.80 20.01
C ASP A 176 -31.02 -16.69 18.46
N GLY A 177 -30.48 -17.70 17.75
CA GLY A 177 -30.34 -17.72 16.29
C GLY A 177 -29.17 -16.88 15.74
N ILE A 178 -28.68 -17.20 14.54
CA ILE A 178 -27.56 -16.49 13.89
C ILE A 178 -28.10 -15.23 13.21
N PHE A 179 -27.61 -14.03 13.58
CA PHE A 179 -27.89 -12.82 12.81
C PHE A 179 -27.25 -12.92 11.43
N ALA A 180 -28.04 -12.76 10.37
CA ALA A 180 -27.52 -12.54 9.03
C ALA A 180 -26.78 -11.20 9.02
N ALA A 181 -25.50 -11.22 8.64
CA ALA A 181 -24.70 -10.01 8.53
C ALA A 181 -25.24 -9.15 7.38
N ASP A 182 -25.76 -7.97 7.73
CA ASP A 182 -26.20 -6.99 6.75
C ASP A 182 -24.98 -6.16 6.31
N ASN A 183 -24.60 -6.35 5.05
CA ASN A 183 -23.81 -5.45 4.23
C ASN A 183 -22.26 -5.34 4.34
N SER A 184 -21.69 -4.92 3.21
CA SER A 184 -20.29 -4.99 2.74
C SER A 184 -19.23 -4.18 3.50
N TYR A 185 -19.52 -3.68 4.71
CA TYR A 185 -18.66 -2.72 5.42
C TYR A 185 -18.24 -3.16 6.83
N SER A 186 -18.61 -4.37 7.24
CA SER A 186 -18.30 -4.91 8.56
C SER A 186 -17.64 -6.29 8.49
N THR A 187 -16.56 -6.48 9.26
CA THR A 187 -16.06 -7.82 9.56
C THR A 187 -16.67 -8.27 10.87
N ILE A 188 -17.31 -9.45 10.86
CA ILE A 188 -17.90 -10.06 12.04
C ILE A 188 -17.03 -11.24 12.47
N GLN A 189 -16.67 -11.30 13.75
CA GLN A 189 -15.95 -12.41 14.36
C GLN A 189 -16.75 -12.95 15.55
N PHE A 190 -16.83 -14.27 15.64
CA PHE A 190 -17.42 -14.97 16.78
C PHE A 190 -16.31 -15.56 17.64
N LEU A 191 -16.24 -15.15 18.89
CA LEU A 191 -15.29 -15.70 19.87
C LEU A 191 -16.07 -16.47 20.95
N PRO A 192 -15.70 -17.71 21.29
CA PRO A 192 -16.31 -18.40 22.43
C PRO A 192 -16.20 -17.54 23.70
N PHE A 193 -17.32 -17.29 24.37
CA PHE A 193 -17.36 -16.44 25.56
C PHE A 193 -17.76 -17.21 26.81
N LYS A 194 -18.73 -18.11 26.69
CA LYS A 194 -19.21 -18.92 27.81
C LYS A 194 -19.31 -20.39 27.42
N GLU A 195 -18.57 -21.21 28.14
CA GLU A 195 -18.66 -22.66 28.07
C GLU A 195 -19.50 -23.19 29.23
N LEU A 196 -20.37 -24.15 28.92
CA LEU A 196 -21.09 -24.92 29.92
C LEU A 196 -20.62 -26.37 29.84
N GLU A 197 -20.27 -26.96 30.98
CA GLU A 197 -20.06 -28.39 31.09
C GLU A 197 -21.42 -29.07 31.27
N ARG A 198 -21.82 -29.90 30.32
CA ARG A 198 -23.02 -30.73 30.44
C ARG A 198 -22.65 -32.21 30.51
N LYS A 199 -23.46 -32.96 31.26
CA LYS A 199 -23.35 -34.42 31.33
C LYS A 199 -24.15 -35.02 30.18
N ILE A 200 -23.46 -35.73 29.29
CA ILE A 200 -24.05 -36.42 28.15
C ILE A 200 -24.20 -37.88 28.47
N TYR A 201 -25.42 -38.40 28.33
CA TYR A 201 -25.70 -39.81 28.55
C TYR A 201 -24.97 -40.69 27.51
N ILE A 202 -24.25 -41.70 28.02
CA ILE A 202 -23.59 -42.72 27.20
C ILE A 202 -24.48 -43.97 27.19
N CYS A 203 -24.84 -44.43 26.00
CA CYS A 203 -25.55 -45.69 25.84
C CYS A 203 -24.67 -46.85 26.37
N PRO A 204 -25.20 -47.78 27.18
CA PRO A 204 -24.46 -48.94 27.69
C PRO A 204 -23.91 -49.87 26.60
N ARG A 205 -24.39 -49.72 25.37
CA ARG A 205 -23.92 -50.43 24.17
C ARG A 205 -23.17 -49.52 23.19
N GLU A 206 -22.88 -48.29 23.60
CA GLU A 206 -22.14 -47.27 22.82
C GLU A 206 -22.74 -46.98 21.44
N ILE A 207 -24.06 -47.15 21.30
CA ILE A 207 -24.76 -46.87 20.04
C ILE A 207 -24.83 -45.34 19.84
N PRO A 208 -24.21 -44.76 18.79
CA PRO A 208 -24.10 -43.30 18.63
C PRO A 208 -25.46 -42.58 18.54
N SER A 209 -26.46 -43.22 17.93
CA SER A 209 -27.80 -42.65 17.78
C SER A 209 -28.60 -42.54 19.09
N HIS A 210 -28.12 -43.16 20.17
CA HIS A 210 -28.68 -43.11 21.53
C HIS A 210 -27.90 -42.15 22.45
N ARG A 211 -26.79 -41.56 21.98
CA ARG A 211 -26.01 -40.58 22.76
C ARG A 211 -26.86 -39.36 23.10
N ASP A 212 -26.76 -38.91 24.35
CA ASP A 212 -27.57 -37.80 24.90
C ASP A 212 -29.10 -38.03 24.85
N ARG A 213 -29.53 -39.28 24.58
CA ARG A 213 -30.92 -39.65 24.32
C ARG A 213 -31.28 -40.99 24.98
N PRO A 214 -31.35 -41.03 26.34
CA PRO A 214 -31.63 -42.26 27.08
C PRO A 214 -32.97 -42.91 26.71
N GLU A 215 -33.93 -42.13 26.23
CA GLU A 215 -35.24 -42.60 25.75
C GLU A 215 -35.15 -43.50 24.51
N ARG A 216 -34.04 -43.44 23.75
CA ARG A 216 -33.80 -44.34 22.61
C ARG A 216 -33.25 -45.70 23.03
N CYS A 217 -32.82 -45.86 24.28
CA CYS A 217 -32.34 -47.14 24.78
C CYS A 217 -33.50 -48.12 24.98
N GLY A 218 -33.45 -49.23 24.24
CA GLY A 218 -34.40 -50.34 24.40
C GLY A 218 -33.92 -51.43 25.38
N ARG A 219 -34.70 -52.51 25.49
CA ARG A 219 -34.44 -53.65 26.40
C ARG A 219 -33.01 -54.22 26.32
N ALA A 220 -32.43 -54.25 25.12
CA ALA A 220 -31.07 -54.77 24.94
C ALA A 220 -30.00 -53.86 25.57
N CYS A 221 -30.22 -52.54 25.62
CA CYS A 221 -29.30 -51.61 26.29
C CYS A 221 -29.42 -51.73 27.81
N PHE A 222 -30.64 -51.88 28.34
CA PHE A 222 -30.86 -52.09 29.77
C PHE A 222 -30.26 -53.41 30.28
N ARG A 223 -30.32 -54.49 29.47
CA ARG A 223 -29.62 -55.74 29.80
C ARG A 223 -28.11 -55.57 29.87
N ALA A 224 -27.53 -54.77 28.97
CA ALA A 224 -26.09 -54.49 28.96
C ALA A 224 -25.67 -53.61 30.15
N LEU A 225 -26.54 -52.70 30.60
CA LEU A 225 -26.32 -51.91 31.82
C LEU A 225 -26.34 -52.78 33.08
N GLY A 226 -27.29 -53.73 33.15
CA GLY A 226 -27.45 -54.61 34.31
C GLY A 226 -27.81 -53.81 35.57
N ASN A 227 -27.04 -54.02 36.64
CA ASN A 227 -27.18 -53.30 37.91
C ASN A 227 -26.24 -52.09 38.03
N ASN A 228 -25.51 -51.76 36.96
CA ASN A 228 -24.59 -50.62 36.98
C ASN A 228 -25.36 -49.31 36.84
N GLU A 229 -24.78 -48.22 37.36
CA GLU A 229 -25.34 -46.89 37.16
C GLU A 229 -25.12 -46.40 35.72
N PRO A 230 -26.05 -45.62 35.15
CA PRO A 230 -25.88 -44.96 33.86
C PRO A 230 -24.59 -44.15 33.77
N ALA A 231 -23.82 -44.37 32.71
CA ALA A 231 -22.59 -43.62 32.45
C ALA A 231 -22.88 -42.27 31.77
N TYR A 232 -22.12 -41.26 32.16
CA TYR A 232 -22.18 -39.92 31.57
C TYR A 232 -20.78 -39.41 31.25
N GLU A 233 -20.65 -38.75 30.11
CA GLU A 233 -19.46 -38.00 29.71
C GLU A 233 -19.65 -36.52 30.01
N LYS A 234 -18.59 -35.81 30.37
CA LYS A 234 -18.61 -34.35 30.48
C LYS A 234 -18.21 -33.75 29.14
N GLU A 235 -19.11 -33.01 28.52
CA GLU A 235 -18.83 -32.27 27.28
C GLU A 235 -18.96 -30.78 27.54
N LYS A 236 -17.98 -30.02 27.07
CA LYS A 236 -18.03 -28.55 27.09
C LYS A 236 -18.73 -28.05 25.85
N VAL A 237 -19.81 -27.31 26.03
CA VAL A 237 -20.56 -26.68 24.94
C VAL A 237 -20.49 -25.17 25.09
N THR A 238 -20.14 -24.49 24.00
CA THR A 238 -20.21 -23.03 23.92
C THR A 238 -21.67 -22.60 23.89
N THR A 239 -22.12 -21.93 24.96
CA THR A 239 -23.51 -21.45 25.11
C THR A 239 -23.67 -20.01 24.64
N ALA A 240 -22.61 -19.23 24.71
CA ALA A 240 -22.58 -17.86 24.22
C ALA A 240 -21.26 -17.53 23.52
N CYS A 241 -21.37 -16.74 22.47
CA CYS A 241 -20.27 -16.18 21.72
C CYS A 241 -20.23 -14.66 21.90
N LEU A 242 -19.03 -14.10 21.96
CA LEU A 242 -18.80 -12.68 21.77
C LEU A 242 -18.79 -12.40 20.27
N LEU A 243 -19.82 -11.72 19.80
CA LEU A 243 -19.90 -11.14 18.47
C LEU A 243 -19.07 -9.86 18.48
N VAL A 244 -18.00 -9.81 17.70
CA VAL A 244 -17.17 -8.62 17.50
C VAL A 244 -17.41 -8.12 16.08
N GLU A 245 -17.99 -6.93 15.95
CA GLU A 245 -18.20 -6.26 14.68
C GLU A 245 -17.16 -5.14 14.54
N LYS A 246 -16.41 -5.18 13.44
CA LYS A 246 -15.42 -4.15 13.08
C LYS A 246 -15.90 -3.42 11.84
N LYS A 247 -16.09 -2.10 11.96
CA LYS A 247 -16.44 -1.18 10.88
C LYS A 247 -15.34 -0.14 10.74
N TYR A 248 -14.93 0.20 9.53
CA TYR A 248 -14.03 1.33 9.30
C TYR A 248 -14.80 2.50 8.70
N GLU A 249 -14.36 3.71 9.03
CA GLU A 249 -14.90 4.96 8.51
C GLU A 249 -13.78 5.74 7.84
N ILE A 250 -14.05 6.30 6.66
CA ILE A 250 -13.10 7.15 5.94
C ILE A 250 -13.33 8.60 6.37
N ASN A 251 -12.36 9.17 7.08
CA ASN A 251 -12.38 10.57 7.44
C ASN A 251 -11.80 11.42 6.29
N ARG A 252 -12.71 11.99 5.50
CA ARG A 252 -12.36 12.79 4.31
C ARG A 252 -11.68 14.12 4.63
N GLU A 253 -11.80 14.63 5.86
CA GLU A 253 -11.19 15.90 6.24
C GLU A 253 -9.66 15.84 6.17
N TRP A 254 -9.07 14.67 6.47
CA TRP A 254 -7.62 14.45 6.40
C TRP A 254 -7.11 14.17 4.99
N MET A 255 -8.01 14.05 4.01
CA MET A 255 -7.67 13.71 2.63
C MET A 255 -7.52 14.95 1.73
N MET A 256 -7.79 16.15 2.23
CA MET A 256 -7.73 17.38 1.45
C MET A 256 -6.65 18.32 1.98
N ASP A 257 -5.92 18.94 1.07
CA ASP A 257 -4.95 19.99 1.41
C ASP A 257 -5.59 21.28 1.91
N SER A 258 -6.90 21.46 1.74
CA SER A 258 -7.65 22.67 2.10
C SER A 258 -8.35 22.60 3.46
N SER A 259 -8.50 21.40 4.05
CA SER A 259 -9.20 21.19 5.33
C SER A 259 -8.32 20.53 6.36
N SER A 260 -8.47 20.94 7.63
CA SER A 260 -7.89 20.44 8.90
C SER A 260 -6.35 20.25 8.97
N TYR A 261 -5.71 19.69 7.95
CA TYR A 261 -4.27 19.57 7.79
C TYR A 261 -3.55 20.93 7.91
N LEU A 262 -4.00 21.96 7.18
CA LEU A 262 -3.39 23.30 7.28
C LEU A 262 -3.52 23.90 8.68
N VAL A 263 -4.65 23.68 9.35
CA VAL A 263 -4.88 24.17 10.71
C VAL A 263 -3.87 23.54 11.68
N LEU A 264 -3.61 22.24 11.55
CA LEU A 264 -2.67 21.53 12.41
C LEU A 264 -1.22 21.83 12.10
N ARG A 265 -0.87 22.01 10.82
CA ARG A 265 0.45 22.49 10.41
C ARG A 265 0.73 23.85 11.05
N ASN A 266 -0.20 24.79 10.92
CA ASN A 266 -0.07 26.13 11.51
C ASN A 266 0.06 26.08 13.04
N ASN A 267 -0.62 25.14 13.71
CA ASN A 267 -0.49 24.97 15.15
C ASN A 267 0.85 24.35 15.56
N LYS A 268 1.41 23.42 14.77
CA LYS A 268 2.76 22.87 15.01
C LYS A 268 3.85 23.92 14.80
N GLU A 269 3.75 24.75 13.75
CA GLU A 269 4.70 25.84 13.51
C GLU A 269 4.66 26.86 14.66
N LYS A 270 3.47 27.22 15.17
CA LYS A 270 3.32 28.14 16.33
C LYS A 270 3.86 27.59 17.65
N HIS A 271 3.88 26.27 17.85
CA HIS A 271 4.44 25.66 19.07
C HIS A 271 5.92 25.28 18.93
N GLY A 272 6.47 25.25 17.70
CA GLY A 272 7.88 24.97 17.43
C GLY A 272 8.82 26.19 17.58
N GLU A 273 8.29 27.40 17.67
CA GLU A 273 9.08 28.63 17.87
C GLU A 273 9.38 28.97 19.34
N ILE A 274 8.89 28.18 20.32
CA ILE A 274 9.07 28.49 21.76
C ILE A 274 10.23 27.70 22.41
N SER A 275 10.91 26.79 21.69
CA SER A 275 11.94 25.92 22.29
C SER A 275 13.36 26.11 21.76
N ASN A 276 13.73 27.30 21.27
CA ASN A 276 15.13 27.67 20.99
C ASN A 276 15.44 29.07 21.54
N GLU A 277 15.10 29.33 22.80
CA GLU A 277 15.71 30.42 23.54
C GLU A 277 15.62 30.10 25.04
N LYS A 278 16.68 29.46 25.56
CA LYS A 278 17.28 29.71 26.89
C LYS A 278 18.34 28.66 27.19
N ASP A 279 19.58 29.14 27.14
CA ASP A 279 20.64 29.03 28.16
C ASP A 279 20.86 27.67 28.88
#